data_AF-A0A8S4QXK5-F1
#
_entry.id   AF-A0A8S4QXK5-F1
#
_cell.length_a   1.000
_cell.length_b   1.000
_cell.length_c   1.000
_cell.angle_alpha   90.00
_cell.angle_beta   90.00
_cell.angle_gamma   90.00
#
_symmetry.space_group_name_H-M   'P 1'
#
loop_
_entity.id
_entity.type
_entity.pdbx_description
1 polymer ?
#
loop_
_entity_poly.entity_id
_entity_poly.type
_entity_poly.pdbx_seq_one_letter_code
_entity_poly.pdbx_strand_id
1 'polypeptide(L)'
;EFTILALLLIAFGTGGIKPCVSAFGGDQFKLPEQEKYLGYFFSLFYFSINAGSLISTFLTPILRADVKCFGENSCYSLAFGVPGVLMIISIVFFVAGKRLYIIKNPSGNVLGKVSTCIGHAIMNSWKSKQKREHWLDHADDKYDSNLIEDIKSLLRVLVLFLPLPVFWALFDQQGSRWTFQADRMEQDIGSWTLKADQMQVINPFLILLFIPLFEVVSC
;
A
#
# COMPACT_ATOMS: atom_id res chain seq x y z
N GLU A 1 9.08 -5.27 25.19
CA GLU A 1 10.03 -5.78 24.18
C GLU A 1 9.34 -6.63 23.10
N PHE A 2 8.54 -7.64 23.47
CA PHE A 2 7.80 -8.50 22.51
C PHE A 2 6.88 -7.74 21.54
N THR A 3 6.24 -6.65 21.97
CA THR A 3 5.34 -5.86 21.11
C THR A 3 6.06 -5.19 19.93
N ILE A 4 7.27 -4.68 20.14
CA ILE A 4 8.05 -4.02 19.07
C ILE A 4 8.46 -5.07 18.03
N LEU A 5 8.92 -6.23 18.48
CA LEU A 5 9.23 -7.35 17.59
C LEU A 5 8.01 -7.79 16.78
N ALA A 6 6.84 -7.91 17.42
CA ALA A 6 5.60 -8.26 16.73
C ALA A 6 5.21 -7.21 15.67
N LEU A 7 5.29 -5.91 16.01
CA LEU A 7 4.99 -4.82 15.07
C LEU A 7 5.97 -4.79 13.89
N LEU A 8 7.26 -5.05 14.13
CA LEU A 8 8.27 -5.15 13.07
C LEU A 8 7.99 -6.32 12.12
N LEU A 9 7.58 -7.48 12.65
CA LEU A 9 7.19 -8.63 11.83
C LEU A 9 5.96 -8.32 10.97
N ILE A 10 4.96 -7.66 11.54
CA ILE A 10 3.78 -7.21 10.79
C ILE A 10 4.17 -6.20 9.71
N ALA A 11 5.03 -5.23 10.02
CA ALA A 11 5.50 -4.24 9.06
C ALA A 11 6.26 -4.89 7.89
N PHE A 12 7.16 -5.84 8.19
CA PHE A 12 7.89 -6.59 7.17
C PHE A 12 6.95 -7.44 6.29
N GLY A 13 6.04 -8.19 6.92
CA GLY A 13 5.08 -9.03 6.18
C GLY A 13 4.16 -8.22 5.28
N THR A 14 3.55 -7.16 5.81
CA THR A 14 2.65 -6.29 5.03
C THR A 14 3.38 -5.52 3.93
N GLY A 15 4.62 -5.07 4.20
CA GLY A 15 5.47 -4.40 3.20
C GLY A 15 5.85 -5.31 2.03
N GLY A 16 6.12 -6.60 2.30
CA GLY A 16 6.45 -7.57 1.25
C GLY A 16 5.24 -8.04 0.44
N ILE A 17 4.08 -8.25 1.08
CA ILE A 17 2.90 -8.82 0.41
C ILE A 17 2.24 -7.81 -0.54
N LYS A 18 2.17 -6.52 -0.18
CA LYS A 18 1.49 -5.47 -0.97
C LYS A 18 1.91 -5.41 -2.45
N PRO A 19 3.19 -5.27 -2.81
CA PRO A 19 3.61 -5.20 -4.22
C PRO A 19 3.46 -6.54 -4.94
N CYS A 20 3.57 -7.67 -4.22
CA CYS A 20 3.50 -8.99 -4.82
C CYS A 20 2.08 -9.40 -5.18
N VAL A 21 1.09 -9.14 -4.32
CA VAL A 21 -0.30 -9.59 -4.54
C VAL A 21 -0.96 -8.84 -5.70
N SER A 22 -0.76 -7.53 -5.81
CA SER A 22 -1.34 -6.75 -6.91
C SER A 22 -0.72 -7.12 -8.26
N ALA A 23 0.62 -7.27 -8.31
CA ALA A 23 1.32 -7.72 -9.51
C ALA A 23 0.90 -9.15 -9.91
N PHE A 24 0.89 -10.07 -8.95
CA PHE A 24 0.48 -11.46 -9.19
C PHE A 24 -0.96 -11.60 -9.65
N GLY A 25 -1.88 -10.81 -9.08
CA GLY A 25 -3.28 -10.76 -9.50
C GLY A 25 -3.45 -10.26 -10.92
N GLY A 26 -2.73 -9.20 -11.31
CA GLY A 26 -2.73 -8.71 -12.68
C GLY A 26 -2.12 -9.68 -13.69
N ASP A 27 -1.10 -10.43 -13.28
CA ASP A 27 -0.42 -11.43 -14.11
C ASP A 27 -1.29 -12.63 -14.52
N GLN A 28 -2.45 -12.81 -13.88
CA GLN A 28 -3.40 -13.88 -14.22
C GLN A 28 -4.17 -13.62 -15.53
N PHE A 29 -4.21 -12.38 -16.01
CA PHE A 29 -4.94 -12.00 -17.21
C PHE A 29 -4.03 -11.91 -18.44
N LYS A 30 -4.50 -12.41 -19.58
CA LYS A 30 -3.80 -12.35 -20.86
C LYS A 30 -4.20 -11.09 -21.64
N LEU A 31 -3.23 -10.20 -21.84
CA LEU A 31 -3.39 -8.97 -22.64
C LEU A 31 -3.05 -9.26 -24.11
N PRO A 32 -3.78 -8.68 -25.09
CA PRO A 32 -4.84 -7.66 -24.96
C PRO A 32 -6.27 -8.21 -24.77
N GLU A 33 -6.51 -9.51 -24.97
CA GLU A 33 -7.87 -10.09 -25.01
C GLU A 33 -8.70 -9.89 -23.73
N GLN A 34 -8.07 -9.84 -22.56
CA GLN A 34 -8.75 -9.77 -21.25
C GLN A 34 -8.60 -8.42 -20.52
N GLU A 35 -8.28 -7.34 -21.23
CA GLU A 35 -8.06 -6.01 -20.63
C GLU A 35 -9.27 -5.52 -19.82
N LYS A 36 -10.49 -5.70 -20.34
CA LYS A 36 -11.73 -5.30 -19.64
C LYS A 36 -11.91 -6.04 -18.30
N TYR A 37 -11.58 -7.33 -18.26
CA TYR A 37 -11.67 -8.15 -17.06
C TYR A 37 -10.60 -7.78 -16.02
N LEU A 38 -9.41 -7.38 -16.48
CA LEU A 38 -8.34 -6.86 -15.63
C LEU A 38 -8.78 -5.56 -14.93
N GLY A 39 -9.41 -4.64 -15.66
CA GLY A 39 -9.98 -3.42 -15.08
C GLY A 39 -11.01 -3.72 -14.00
N TYR A 40 -11.99 -4.59 -14.31
CA TYR A 40 -13.02 -5.01 -13.33
C TYR A 40 -12.42 -5.68 -12.08
N PHE A 41 -11.39 -6.51 -12.25
CA PHE A 41 -10.67 -7.14 -11.14
C PHE A 41 -10.07 -6.08 -10.19
N PHE A 42 -9.38 -5.06 -10.74
CA PHE A 42 -8.79 -4.01 -9.90
C PHE A 42 -9.85 -3.12 -9.24
N SER A 43 -10.98 -2.85 -9.90
CA SER A 43 -12.11 -2.14 -9.28
C SER A 43 -12.70 -2.92 -8.10
N LEU A 44 -12.94 -4.23 -8.27
CA LEU A 44 -13.44 -5.09 -7.18
C LEU A 44 -12.41 -5.24 -6.05
N PHE A 45 -11.13 -5.32 -6.39
CA PHE A 45 -10.03 -5.35 -5.42
C PHE A 45 -9.99 -4.06 -4.59
N TYR A 46 -10.09 -2.90 -5.24
CA TYR A 46 -10.13 -1.60 -4.57
C TYR A 46 -11.38 -1.44 -3.68
N PHE A 47 -12.55 -1.85 -4.17
CA PHE A 47 -13.78 -1.89 -3.37
C PHE A 47 -13.62 -2.77 -2.13
N SER A 48 -13.05 -3.97 -2.28
CA SER A 48 -12.85 -4.92 -1.17
C SER A 48 -11.91 -4.38 -0.10
N ILE A 49 -10.85 -3.66 -0.49
CA ILE A 49 -9.93 -3.02 0.47
C ILE A 49 -10.66 -1.94 1.27
N ASN A 50 -11.41 -1.06 0.60
CA ASN A 50 -12.11 0.03 1.29
C ASN A 50 -13.25 -0.49 2.17
N ALA A 51 -14.03 -1.45 1.68
CA ALA A 51 -15.08 -2.10 2.48
C ALA A 51 -14.50 -2.84 3.69
N GLY A 52 -13.41 -3.60 3.51
CA GLY A 52 -12.70 -4.27 4.60
C GLY A 52 -12.15 -3.28 5.63
N SER A 53 -11.56 -2.17 5.18
CA SER A 53 -11.10 -1.08 6.05
C SER A 53 -12.25 -0.49 6.87
N LEU A 54 -13.38 -0.19 6.23
CA LEU A 54 -14.57 0.33 6.89
C LEU A 54 -15.08 -0.61 7.99
N ILE A 55 -15.27 -1.89 7.66
CA ILE A 55 -15.73 -2.91 8.61
C ILE A 55 -14.73 -3.07 9.76
N SER A 56 -13.45 -3.18 9.44
CA SER A 56 -12.39 -3.37 10.45
C SER A 56 -12.30 -2.20 11.41
N THR A 57 -12.33 -0.97 10.89
CA THR A 57 -12.21 0.27 11.67
C THR A 57 -13.42 0.48 12.57
N PHE A 58 -14.61 0.03 12.14
CA PHE A 58 -15.81 0.10 12.95
C PHE A 58 -15.86 -0.99 14.03
N LEU A 59 -15.54 -2.24 13.68
CA LEU A 59 -15.72 -3.41 14.54
C LEU A 59 -14.58 -3.61 15.55
N THR A 60 -13.33 -3.29 15.18
CA THR A 60 -12.16 -3.51 16.05
C THR A 60 -12.25 -2.76 17.39
N PRO A 61 -12.64 -1.47 17.45
CA PRO A 61 -12.83 -0.76 18.72
C PRO A 61 -13.98 -1.32 19.58
N ILE A 62 -15.02 -1.87 18.95
CA ILE A 62 -16.15 -2.54 19.62
C ILE A 62 -15.65 -3.82 20.28
N LEU A 63 -14.98 -4.69 19.52
CA LEU A 63 -14.39 -5.93 20.04
C LEU A 63 -13.38 -5.69 21.17
N ARG A 64 -12.63 -4.59 21.10
CA ARG A 64 -11.65 -4.23 22.14
C ARG A 64 -12.30 -3.74 23.43
N ALA A 65 -13.33 -2.89 23.38
CA ALA A 65 -13.84 -2.20 24.57
C ALA A 65 -15.13 -2.80 25.16
N ASP A 66 -15.94 -3.50 24.35
CA ASP A 66 -17.26 -3.97 24.77
C ASP A 66 -17.24 -5.46 25.17
N VAL A 67 -16.16 -6.18 24.83
CA VAL A 67 -15.94 -7.58 25.21
C VAL A 67 -14.93 -7.65 26.35
N LYS A 68 -15.35 -8.21 27.48
CA LYS A 68 -14.46 -8.49 28.62
C LYS A 68 -13.72 -9.79 28.36
N CYS A 69 -12.39 -9.75 28.43
CA CYS A 69 -11.54 -10.93 28.32
C CYS A 69 -10.63 -11.02 29.54
N PHE A 70 -10.41 -12.25 30.03
CA PHE A 70 -9.45 -12.55 31.10
C PHE A 70 -9.63 -11.73 32.40
N GLY A 71 -10.84 -11.21 32.66
CA GLY A 71 -11.14 -10.39 33.84
C GLY A 71 -10.80 -8.91 33.70
N GLU A 72 -10.27 -8.46 32.56
CA GLU A 72 -10.02 -7.04 32.27
C GLU A 72 -11.16 -6.44 31.43
N ASN A 73 -11.39 -5.14 31.60
CA ASN A 73 -12.42 -4.38 30.88
C ASN A 73 -12.07 -4.11 29.40
N SER A 74 -10.88 -4.48 28.93
CA SER A 74 -10.46 -4.30 27.52
C SER A 74 -9.78 -5.55 26.96
N CYS A 75 -10.23 -6.01 25.80
CA CYS A 75 -9.74 -7.24 25.16
C CYS A 75 -8.90 -6.98 23.91
N TYR A 76 -7.61 -6.69 24.11
CA TYR A 76 -6.66 -6.55 23.01
C TYR A 76 -6.38 -7.88 22.28
N SER A 77 -6.40 -9.00 23.01
CA SER A 77 -6.15 -10.33 22.44
C SER A 77 -7.15 -10.70 21.35
N LEU A 78 -8.42 -10.34 21.50
CA LEU A 78 -9.45 -10.58 20.47
C LEU A 78 -9.28 -9.62 19.29
N ALA A 79 -9.03 -8.34 19.57
CA ALA A 79 -8.82 -7.32 18.53
C ALA A 79 -7.66 -7.64 17.59
N PHE A 80 -6.55 -8.19 18.10
CA PHE A 80 -5.42 -8.65 17.28
C PHE A 80 -5.56 -10.11 16.79
N GLY A 81 -6.28 -10.95 17.54
CA GLY A 81 -6.50 -12.35 17.19
C GLY A 81 -7.38 -12.53 15.95
N VAL A 82 -8.44 -11.72 15.82
CA VAL A 82 -9.37 -11.81 14.67
C VAL A 82 -8.64 -11.58 13.33
N PRO A 83 -7.88 -10.47 13.11
CA PRO A 83 -7.07 -10.31 11.90
C PRO A 83 -6.05 -11.44 11.68
N GLY A 84 -5.46 -11.96 12.76
CA GLY A 84 -4.52 -13.10 12.68
C GLY A 84 -5.17 -14.36 12.11
N VAL A 85 -6.35 -14.73 12.62
CA VAL A 85 -7.12 -15.88 12.11
C VAL A 85 -7.56 -15.66 10.66
N LEU A 86 -8.06 -14.46 10.34
CA LEU A 86 -8.46 -14.11 8.95
C LEU A 86 -7.27 -14.19 7.97
N MET A 87 -6.07 -13.80 8.41
CA MET A 87 -4.85 -13.94 7.60
C MET A 87 -4.50 -15.41 7.35
N ILE A 88 -4.58 -16.27 8.38
CA ILE A 88 -4.34 -17.72 8.23
C ILE A 88 -5.33 -18.32 7.22
N ILE A 89 -6.62 -17.98 7.35
CA ILE A 89 -7.67 -18.43 6.41
C ILE A 89 -7.33 -17.97 4.98
N SER A 90 -6.91 -16.71 4.81
CA SER A 90 -6.52 -16.15 3.51
C SER A 90 -5.34 -16.91 2.89
N ILE A 91 -4.34 -17.27 3.69
CA ILE A 91 -3.19 -18.08 3.24
C ILE A 91 -3.66 -19.49 2.80
N VAL A 92 -4.57 -20.12 3.55
CA VAL A 92 -5.11 -21.43 3.18
C VAL A 92 -5.80 -21.37 1.82
N PHE A 93 -6.65 -20.38 1.57
CA PHE A 93 -7.29 -20.18 0.26
C PHE A 93 -6.27 -19.92 -0.85
N PHE A 94 -5.27 -19.07 -0.60
CA PHE A 94 -4.22 -18.76 -1.56
C PHE A 94 -3.41 -20.01 -1.95
N VAL A 95 -3.02 -20.83 -0.97
CA VAL A 95 -2.27 -22.07 -1.22
C VAL A 95 -3.15 -23.13 -1.90
N ALA A 96 -4.43 -23.25 -1.54
CA ALA A 96 -5.36 -24.16 -2.19
C ALA A 96 -5.53 -23.83 -3.69
N GLY A 97 -5.52 -22.55 -4.05
CA GLY A 97 -5.59 -22.08 -5.44
C GLY A 97 -4.32 -22.26 -6.27
N LYS A 98 -3.20 -22.68 -5.67
CA LYS A 98 -1.87 -22.72 -6.32
C LYS A 98 -1.84 -23.43 -7.67
N ARG A 99 -2.66 -24.48 -7.85
CA ARG A 99 -2.71 -25.26 -9.10
C ARG A 99 -3.33 -24.51 -10.28
N LEU A 100 -4.09 -23.44 -10.02
CA LEU A 100 -4.82 -22.68 -11.03
C LEU A 100 -4.05 -21.44 -11.51
N TYR A 101 -2.99 -21.06 -10.80
CA TYR A 101 -2.30 -19.80 -11.08
C TYR A 101 -1.33 -19.90 -12.25
N ILE A 102 -1.28 -18.82 -13.03
CA ILE A 102 -0.28 -18.60 -14.07
C ILE A 102 0.96 -18.02 -13.39
N ILE A 103 2.06 -18.76 -13.43
CA ILE A 103 3.35 -18.35 -12.87
C ILE A 103 4.20 -17.79 -14.01
N LYS A 104 4.47 -16.48 -13.99
CA LYS A 104 5.39 -15.84 -14.93
C LYS A 104 6.85 -16.11 -14.54
N ASN A 105 7.70 -16.25 -15.56
CA ASN A 105 9.14 -16.38 -15.36
C ASN A 105 9.72 -15.09 -14.74
N PRO A 106 10.78 -15.19 -13.92
CA PRO A 106 11.36 -14.03 -13.26
C PRO A 106 11.90 -13.02 -14.28
N SER A 107 11.34 -11.81 -14.28
CA SER A 107 11.92 -10.64 -14.93
C SER A 107 13.20 -10.24 -14.17
N GLY A 108 14.28 -9.97 -14.89
CA GLY A 108 15.60 -9.71 -14.30
C GLY A 108 15.63 -8.51 -13.33
N ASN A 109 16.75 -8.33 -12.63
CA ASN A 109 16.87 -7.29 -11.60
C ASN A 109 16.99 -5.87 -12.20
N VAL A 110 15.84 -5.25 -12.50
CA VAL A 110 15.75 -3.88 -13.03
C VAL A 110 16.33 -2.86 -12.05
N LEU A 111 16.01 -2.99 -10.75
CA LEU A 111 16.49 -2.05 -9.72
C LEU A 111 18.02 -2.07 -9.60
N GLY A 112 18.62 -3.26 -9.68
CA GLY A 112 20.07 -3.42 -9.71
C GLY A 112 20.71 -2.76 -10.93
N LYS A 113 20.13 -2.95 -12.13
CA LYS A 113 20.62 -2.32 -13.36
C LYS A 113 20.57 -0.79 -13.29
N VAL A 114 19.47 -0.24 -12.77
CA VAL A 114 19.30 1.21 -12.61
C VAL A 114 20.30 1.78 -11.61
N SER A 115 20.49 1.15 -10.44
CA SER A 115 21.43 1.65 -9.43
C SER A 115 22.89 1.57 -9.89
N THR A 116 23.29 0.49 -10.58
CA THR A 116 24.64 0.39 -11.14
C THR A 116 24.86 1.35 -12.30
N CYS A 117 23.83 1.63 -13.12
CA CYS A 117 23.89 2.61 -14.20
C CYS A 117 24.07 4.03 -13.65
N ILE A 118 23.26 4.42 -12.66
CA ILE A 118 23.37 5.73 -12.00
C ILE A 118 24.73 5.88 -11.31
N GLY A 119 25.17 4.86 -10.56
CA GLY A 119 26.47 4.89 -9.88
C GLY A 119 27.63 5.01 -10.88
N HIS A 120 27.56 4.29 -12.00
CA HIS A 120 28.55 4.38 -13.08
C HIS A 120 28.56 5.76 -13.73
N ALA A 121 27.39 6.32 -14.05
CA ALA A 121 27.25 7.65 -14.63
C ALA A 121 27.83 8.73 -13.72
N ILE A 122 27.56 8.69 -12.41
CA ILE A 122 28.10 9.65 -11.44
C ILE A 122 29.62 9.53 -11.36
N MET A 123 30.13 8.30 -11.21
CA MET A 123 31.56 8.06 -11.11
C MET A 123 32.32 8.52 -12.37
N ASN A 124 31.75 8.28 -13.55
CA ASN A 124 32.35 8.68 -14.81
C ASN A 124 32.19 10.19 -15.08
N SER A 125 31.08 10.79 -14.64
CA SER A 125 30.88 12.25 -14.70
C SER A 125 31.86 13.02 -13.82
N TRP A 126 32.36 12.43 -12.73
CA TRP A 126 33.38 13.04 -11.88
C TRP A 126 34.80 12.85 -12.40
N LYS A 127 35.06 11.77 -13.15
CA LYS A 127 36.38 11.47 -13.74
C LYS A 127 36.59 12.10 -15.11
N SER A 128 35.52 12.24 -15.90
CA SER A 128 35.59 12.76 -17.25
C SER A 128 35.58 14.28 -17.28
N LYS A 129 36.45 14.88 -18.11
CA LYS A 129 36.44 16.32 -18.43
C LYS A 129 35.59 16.65 -19.67
N GLN A 130 34.97 15.66 -20.32
CA GLN A 130 34.10 15.90 -21.47
C GLN A 130 32.79 16.55 -21.03
N LYS A 131 32.41 17.66 -21.67
CA LYS A 131 31.08 18.24 -21.48
C LYS A 131 30.05 17.42 -22.27
N ARG A 132 29.12 16.80 -21.56
CA ARG A 132 27.90 16.18 -22.12
C ARG A 132 26.69 17.04 -21.71
N GLU A 133 25.59 16.95 -22.46
CA GLU A 133 24.37 17.72 -22.17
C GLU A 133 23.70 17.27 -20.86
N HIS A 134 23.66 15.96 -20.61
CA HIS A 134 23.16 15.40 -19.35
C HIS A 134 24.24 14.54 -18.67
N TRP A 135 24.33 14.63 -17.33
CA TRP A 135 25.33 13.88 -16.55
C TRP A 135 25.18 12.36 -16.71
N LEU A 136 23.96 11.87 -16.93
CA LEU A 136 23.65 10.46 -17.13
C LEU A 136 24.18 9.88 -18.46
N ASP A 137 24.54 10.73 -19.44
CA ASP A 137 25.10 10.29 -20.73
C ASP A 137 26.52 9.76 -20.60
N HIS A 138 27.14 9.92 -19.43
CA HIS A 138 28.43 9.32 -19.12
C HIS A 138 28.37 7.81 -18.88
N ALA A 139 27.19 7.18 -18.99
CA ALA A 139 27.01 5.73 -18.90
C ALA A 139 26.81 5.03 -20.26
N ASP A 140 26.83 5.78 -21.37
CA ASP A 140 26.65 5.27 -22.75
C ASP A 140 27.78 4.31 -23.20
N ASP A 141 28.88 4.27 -22.45
CA ASP A 141 29.99 3.34 -22.69
C ASP A 141 29.68 1.89 -22.29
N LYS A 142 28.72 1.68 -21.37
CA LYS A 142 28.42 0.36 -20.79
C LYS A 142 26.94 -0.03 -20.87
N TYR A 143 26.03 0.93 -21.00
CA TYR A 143 24.59 0.69 -20.95
C TYR A 143 23.90 1.18 -22.22
N ASP A 144 22.81 0.50 -22.60
CA ASP A 144 22.02 0.86 -23.78
C ASP A 144 21.42 2.27 -23.66
N SER A 145 21.43 3.04 -24.74
CA SER A 145 20.93 4.43 -24.73
C SER A 145 19.44 4.51 -24.36
N ASN A 146 18.63 3.50 -24.73
CA ASN A 146 17.22 3.40 -24.30
C ASN A 146 17.08 3.33 -22.76
N LEU A 147 17.95 2.55 -22.10
CA LEU A 147 17.93 2.45 -20.63
C LEU A 147 18.31 3.78 -19.97
N ILE A 148 19.26 4.51 -20.57
CA ILE A 148 19.67 5.84 -20.09
C ILE A 148 18.51 6.84 -20.22
N GLU A 149 17.79 6.82 -21.34
CA GLU A 149 16.60 7.65 -21.54
C GLU A 149 15.46 7.31 -20.57
N ASP A 150 15.21 6.02 -20.32
CA ASP A 150 14.24 5.55 -19.33
C ASP A 150 14.60 6.05 -17.92
N ILE A 151 15.89 5.99 -17.54
CA ILE A 151 16.35 6.49 -16.23
C ILE A 151 16.23 8.02 -16.15
N LYS A 152 16.50 8.76 -17.23
CA LYS A 152 16.25 10.22 -17.26
C LYS A 152 14.78 10.52 -17.02
N SER A 153 13.87 9.78 -17.65
CA SER A 153 12.42 9.93 -17.47
C SER A 153 12.00 9.57 -16.04
N LEU A 154 12.52 8.48 -15.49
CA LEU A 154 12.32 8.08 -14.09
C LEU A 154 12.71 9.19 -13.12
N LEU A 155 13.89 9.81 -13.30
CA LEU A 155 14.35 10.90 -12.45
C LEU A 155 13.45 12.14 -12.53
N ARG A 156 12.94 12.47 -13.72
CA ARG A 156 11.96 13.58 -13.87
C ARG A 156 10.65 13.27 -13.14
N VAL A 157 10.17 12.04 -13.23
CA VAL A 157 8.97 11.59 -12.52
C VAL A 157 9.18 11.61 -11.00
N LEU A 158 10.37 11.25 -10.51
CA LEU A 158 10.71 11.35 -9.08
C LEU A 158 10.64 12.79 -8.55
N VAL A 159 11.01 13.78 -9.36
CA VAL A 159 10.87 15.20 -8.99
C VAL A 159 9.40 15.59 -8.86
N LEU A 160 8.53 15.09 -9.74
CA LEU A 160 7.08 15.30 -9.64
C LEU A 160 6.50 14.73 -8.33
N PHE A 161 7.10 13.67 -7.81
CA PHE A 161 6.70 13.02 -6.57
C PHE A 161 7.27 13.65 -5.29
N LEU A 162 8.07 14.72 -5.37
CA LEU A 162 8.65 15.39 -4.20
C LEU A 162 7.61 15.92 -3.19
N PRO A 163 6.40 16.38 -3.58
CA PRO A 163 5.38 16.78 -2.62
C PRO A 163 4.68 15.61 -1.90
N LEU A 164 4.77 14.37 -2.42
CA LEU A 164 4.04 13.22 -1.86
C LEU A 164 4.40 12.91 -0.39
N PRO A 165 5.67 12.93 0.04
CA PRO A 165 6.03 12.72 1.44
C PRO A 165 5.33 13.70 2.39
N VAL A 166 5.14 14.96 1.97
CA VAL A 166 4.42 15.96 2.79
C VAL A 166 2.95 15.60 2.91
N PHE A 167 2.32 15.20 1.81
CA PHE A 167 0.95 14.71 1.82
C PHE A 167 0.78 13.50 2.75
N TRP A 168 1.62 12.48 2.61
CA TRP A 168 1.54 11.27 3.45
C TRP A 168 1.85 11.57 4.92
N ALA A 169 2.79 12.48 5.22
CA ALA A 169 3.06 12.91 6.59
C ALA A 169 1.87 13.63 7.25
N LEU A 170 1.02 14.31 6.49
CA LEU A 170 -0.22 14.90 6.99
C LEU A 170 -1.33 13.85 7.10
N PHE A 171 -1.48 13.00 6.08
CA PHE A 171 -2.49 11.95 6.05
C PHE A 171 -2.33 10.96 7.20
N ASP A 172 -1.10 10.51 7.49
CA ASP A 172 -0.82 9.56 8.57
C ASP A 172 -1.07 10.14 9.98
N GLN A 173 -1.21 11.47 10.12
CA GLN A 173 -1.59 12.08 11.40
C GLN A 173 -3.05 11.79 11.78
N GLN A 174 -3.90 11.45 10.81
CA GLN A 174 -5.26 11.00 11.06
C GLN A 174 -5.30 9.80 12.02
N GLY A 175 -4.33 8.90 11.91
CA GLY A 175 -4.26 7.68 12.72
C GLY A 175 -3.79 7.89 14.17
N SER A 176 -3.32 9.09 14.53
CA SER A 176 -2.71 9.35 15.83
C SER A 176 -3.22 10.66 16.45
N ARG A 177 -2.79 11.80 15.92
CA ARG A 177 -3.10 13.13 16.48
C ARG A 177 -4.60 13.42 16.51
N TRP A 178 -5.31 13.03 15.45
CA TRP A 178 -6.75 13.26 15.37
C TRP A 178 -7.52 12.35 16.33
N THR A 179 -7.07 11.10 16.50
CA THR A 179 -7.62 10.20 17.51
C THR A 179 -7.43 10.76 18.92
N PHE A 180 -6.25 11.27 19.27
CA PHE A 180 -6.04 11.92 20.58
C PHE A 180 -6.89 13.18 20.79
N GLN A 181 -7.17 13.91 19.72
CA GLN A 181 -8.06 15.07 19.79
C GLN A 181 -9.51 14.64 19.99
N ALA A 182 -9.97 13.62 19.25
CA ALA A 182 -11.31 13.06 19.38
C ALA A 182 -11.55 12.46 20.79
N ASP A 183 -10.51 11.95 21.44
CA ASP A 183 -10.60 11.47 22.82
C ASP A 183 -10.98 12.57 23.84
N ARG A 184 -10.67 13.83 23.51
CA ARG A 184 -10.97 15.02 24.33
C ARG A 184 -12.24 15.77 23.90
N MET A 185 -12.91 15.27 22.87
CA MET A 185 -14.16 15.84 22.36
C MET A 185 -15.35 15.07 22.96
N GLU A 186 -16.54 15.65 22.87
CA GLU A 186 -17.77 14.95 23.25
C GLU A 186 -17.98 13.74 22.31
N GLN A 187 -18.02 12.55 22.90
CA GLN A 187 -18.13 11.28 22.17
C GLN A 187 -19.57 10.79 22.03
N ASP A 188 -20.52 11.47 22.68
CA ASP A 188 -21.91 11.05 22.75
C ASP A 188 -22.67 11.58 21.53
N ILE A 189 -23.04 10.69 20.62
CA ILE A 189 -23.92 11.00 19.48
C ILE A 189 -25.30 10.45 19.82
N GLY A 190 -26.03 11.21 20.63
CA GLY A 190 -27.37 10.82 21.10
C GLY A 190 -27.31 9.62 22.06
N SER A 191 -27.80 8.45 21.63
CA SER A 191 -27.83 7.23 22.46
C SER A 191 -26.61 6.31 22.31
N TRP A 192 -25.65 6.67 21.45
CA TRP A 192 -24.46 5.87 21.16
C TRP A 192 -23.19 6.64 21.48
N THR A 193 -22.23 5.97 22.13
CA THR A 193 -20.91 6.53 22.40
C THR A 193 -19.95 6.15 21.27
N LEU A 194 -19.58 7.14 20.45
CA LEU A 194 -18.64 6.94 19.34
C LEU A 194 -17.21 6.96 19.88
N LYS A 195 -16.49 5.85 19.71
CA LYS A 195 -15.09 5.75 20.16
C LYS A 195 -14.19 6.62 19.27
N ALA A 196 -13.20 7.28 19.85
CA ALA A 196 -12.27 8.16 19.13
C ALA A 196 -11.61 7.51 17.90
N ASP A 197 -11.29 6.21 17.97
CA ASP A 197 -10.70 5.44 16.86
C ASP A 197 -11.66 5.28 15.66
N GLN A 198 -12.98 5.32 15.89
CA GLN A 198 -14.00 5.15 14.84
C GLN A 198 -14.10 6.38 13.92
N MET A 199 -13.48 7.51 14.27
CA MET A 199 -13.34 8.68 13.39
C MET A 199 -12.67 8.31 12.05
N GLN A 200 -11.79 7.30 12.05
CA GLN A 200 -11.11 6.83 10.86
C GLN A 200 -12.05 6.17 9.83
N VAL A 201 -13.27 5.76 10.23
CA VAL A 201 -14.29 5.19 9.33
C VAL A 201 -14.72 6.19 8.24
N ILE A 202 -14.62 7.50 8.51
CA ILE A 202 -15.00 8.55 7.56
C ILE A 202 -14.25 8.41 6.24
N ASN A 203 -12.97 8.06 6.27
CA ASN A 203 -12.14 7.98 5.08
C ASN A 203 -12.61 6.89 4.08
N PRO A 204 -12.65 5.60 4.44
CA PRO A 204 -13.14 4.56 3.54
C PRO A 204 -14.63 4.76 3.20
N PHE A 205 -15.43 5.36 4.09
CA PHE A 205 -16.82 5.70 3.79
C PHE A 205 -16.93 6.73 2.67
N LEU A 206 -16.19 7.84 2.75
CA LEU A 206 -16.17 8.88 1.71
C LEU A 206 -15.64 8.34 0.39
N ILE A 207 -14.61 7.47 0.44
CA ILE A 207 -14.11 6.80 -0.76
C ILE A 207 -15.22 5.98 -1.41
N LEU A 208 -15.91 5.11 -0.67
CA LEU A 208 -16.99 4.28 -1.21
C LEU A 208 -18.18 5.10 -1.72
N LEU A 209 -18.45 6.25 -1.12
CA LEU A 209 -19.49 7.18 -1.58
C LEU A 209 -19.08 7.91 -2.87
N PHE A 210 -17.82 8.35 -2.96
CA PHE A 210 -17.35 9.20 -4.06
C PHE A 210 -16.90 8.42 -5.30
N ILE A 211 -16.45 7.16 -5.18
CA ILE A 211 -16.13 6.33 -6.36
C ILE A 211 -17.29 6.31 -7.38
N PRO A 212 -18.53 5.89 -7.04
CA PRO A 212 -19.61 5.82 -8.03
C PRO A 212 -20.01 7.21 -8.53
N LEU A 213 -19.89 8.24 -7.70
CA LEU A 213 -20.21 9.62 -8.09
C LEU A 213 -19.23 10.14 -9.15
N PHE A 214 -17.93 9.92 -8.97
CA PHE A 214 -16.93 10.32 -9.96
C PHE A 214 -16.97 9.47 -11.22
N GLU A 215 -17.30 8.18 -11.13
CA GLU A 215 -17.50 7.33 -12.31
C GLU A 215 -18.67 7.81 -13.17
N VAL A 216 -19.79 8.22 -12.56
CA VAL A 216 -20.94 8.77 -13.30
C VAL A 216 -20.64 10.13 -13.93
N VAL A 217 -19.85 10.97 -13.27
CA VAL A 217 -19.50 12.32 -13.77
C VAL A 217 -18.40 12.29 -14.85
N SER A 218 -17.53 11.27 -14.83
CA SER A 218 -16.42 11.14 -15.80
C SER A 218 -16.81 10.39 -17.08
N CYS A 219 -18.02 9.82 -17.15
CA CYS A 219 -18.63 9.21 -18.34
C CYS A 219 -19.46 10.24 -19.11
#